data_AF-A0A9X2ZKE1-F1
#
_entry.id   AF-A0A9X2ZKE1-F1
#
_cell.length_a   1.000
_cell.length_b   1.000
_cell.length_c   1.000
_cell.angle_alpha   90.00
_cell.angle_beta   90.00
_cell.angle_gamma   90.00
#
_symmetry.space_group_name_H-M   'P 1'
#
loop_
_entity.id
_entity.type
_entity.pdbx_description
1 polymer ?
#
loop_
_entity_poly.entity_id
_entity_poly.type
_entity_poly.pdbx_seq_one_letter_code
_entity_poly.pdbx_strand_id
1 'polypeptide(L)'
;MSEEKFPGKIKIQLQTAQEWEKKYRDSKPAEGKEKVNAYLIPKETLELVLAENIDAVRAYIGINDLGEQILMFVGTVLNEKTGIYEDVFAKGDIGYDNSIQEIVYDG
;
A
#
# COMPACT_ATOMS: atom_id res chain seq x y z
N MET A 1 1.48 0.85 -13.91
CA MET A 1 2.93 0.52 -13.97
C MET A 1 3.28 0.09 -15.37
N SER A 2 4.19 0.79 -16.05
CA SER A 2 4.85 0.21 -17.22
C SER A 2 5.87 -0.81 -16.73
N GLU A 3 5.98 -1.96 -17.40
CA GLU A 3 6.92 -3.04 -17.04
C GLU A 3 8.38 -2.57 -16.97
N GLU A 4 8.71 -1.44 -17.60
CA GLU A 4 10.04 -0.81 -17.61
C GLU A 4 10.44 -0.12 -16.29
N LYS A 5 9.52 0.10 -15.35
CA LYS A 5 9.79 0.75 -14.06
C LYS A 5 9.37 -0.13 -12.89
N PHE A 6 10.09 -1.24 -12.71
CA PHE A 6 9.96 -2.05 -11.50
C PHE A 6 10.31 -1.18 -10.28
N PRO A 7 9.44 -1.06 -9.26
CA PRO A 7 9.62 -0.08 -8.20
C PRO A 7 10.87 -0.40 -7.36
N GLY A 8 11.75 0.58 -7.22
CA GLY A 8 12.95 0.49 -6.38
C GLY A 8 12.68 0.69 -4.88
N LYS A 9 11.43 0.98 -4.48
CA LYS A 9 11.04 1.14 -3.07
C LYS A 9 9.79 0.33 -2.77
N ILE A 10 9.95 -0.71 -1.94
CA ILE A 10 8.88 -1.65 -1.56
C ILE A 10 8.15 -1.19 -0.29
N LYS A 11 8.76 -0.28 0.49
CA LYS A 11 8.24 0.25 1.74
C LYS A 11 7.97 1.74 1.61
N ILE A 12 6.77 2.17 1.99
CA ILE A 12 6.36 3.57 2.04
C ILE A 12 5.88 3.93 3.45
N GLN A 13 6.00 5.20 3.81
CA GLN A 13 5.47 5.73 5.07
C GLN A 13 3.95 5.68 5.08
N LEU A 14 3.34 5.37 6.22
CA LEU A 14 1.87 5.43 6.36
C LEU A 14 1.30 6.79 5.97
N GLN A 15 1.96 7.89 6.34
CA GLN A 15 1.53 9.23 5.96
C GLN A 15 1.47 9.39 4.42
N THR A 16 2.50 8.93 3.72
CA THR A 16 2.53 8.94 2.25
C THR A 16 1.40 8.10 1.66
N ALA A 17 1.17 6.90 2.22
CA ALA A 17 0.09 6.02 1.79
C ALA A 17 -1.30 6.68 1.97
N GLN A 18 -1.53 7.36 3.10
CA GLN A 18 -2.76 8.10 3.38
C GLN A 18 -2.96 9.27 2.41
N GLU A 19 -1.89 9.99 2.07
CA GLU A 19 -1.94 11.06 1.07
C GLU A 19 -2.29 10.51 -0.32
N TRP A 20 -1.72 9.38 -0.72
CA TRP A 20 -2.01 8.72 -2.00
C TRP A 20 -3.44 8.18 -2.07
N GLU A 21 -3.94 7.58 -0.98
CA GLU A 21 -5.32 7.11 -0.85
C GLU A 21 -6.31 8.29 -0.92
N LYS A 22 -6.00 9.40 -0.25
CA LYS A 22 -6.77 10.64 -0.33
C LYS A 22 -6.78 11.22 -1.75
N LYS A 23 -5.62 11.27 -2.44
CA LYS A 23 -5.55 11.71 -3.84
C LYS A 23 -6.46 10.87 -4.74
N TYR A 24 -6.50 9.54 -4.55
CA TYR A 24 -7.39 8.67 -5.30
C TYR A 24 -8.87 8.96 -5.01
N ARG A 25 -9.26 9.05 -3.74
CA ARG A 25 -10.64 9.34 -3.31
C ARG A 25 -11.14 10.70 -3.79
N ASP A 26 -10.28 11.72 -3.75
CA ASP A 26 -10.63 13.09 -4.18
C ASP A 26 -10.59 13.25 -5.71
N SER A 27 -10.01 12.28 -6.43
CA SER A 27 -10.00 12.30 -7.89
C SER A 27 -11.41 12.06 -8.43
N LYS A 28 -11.81 12.86 -9.42
CA LYS A 28 -13.04 12.57 -10.16
C LYS A 28 -12.90 11.19 -10.81
N PRO A 29 -13.99 10.39 -10.91
CA PRO A 29 -13.97 9.19 -11.74
C PRO A 29 -13.47 9.63 -13.10
N ALA A 30 -12.32 9.09 -13.50
CA ALA A 30 -11.67 9.59 -14.69
C ALA A 30 -12.46 9.08 -15.90
N GLU A 31 -13.34 9.93 -16.42
CA GLU A 31 -13.98 9.72 -17.72
C GLU A 31 -12.85 9.48 -18.74
N GLY A 32 -12.79 8.27 -19.29
CA GLY A 32 -11.80 7.90 -20.30
C GLY A 32 -10.47 7.33 -19.80
N LYS A 33 -10.23 7.11 -18.49
CA LYS A 33 -9.11 6.24 -18.09
C LYS A 33 -9.46 4.78 -18.39
N GLU A 34 -8.57 4.10 -19.10
CA GLU A 34 -8.71 2.67 -19.38
C GLU A 34 -8.84 1.89 -18.08
N LYS A 35 -9.79 0.95 -18.05
CA LYS A 35 -9.93 0.02 -16.93
C LYS A 35 -8.68 -0.84 -16.87
N VAL A 36 -7.99 -0.85 -15.73
CA VAL A 36 -6.89 -1.79 -15.49
C VAL A 36 -7.45 -3.18 -15.23
N ASN A 37 -6.89 -4.18 -15.90
CA ASN A 37 -7.28 -5.59 -15.73
C ASN A 37 -6.44 -6.32 -14.67
N ALA A 38 -5.25 -5.81 -14.35
CA ALA A 38 -4.33 -6.40 -13.38
C ALA A 38 -3.31 -5.36 -12.88
N TYR A 39 -2.69 -5.66 -11.73
CA TYR A 39 -1.52 -4.97 -11.19
C TYR A 39 -0.33 -5.92 -11.17
N LEU A 40 0.85 -5.40 -11.45
CA LEU A 40 2.10 -6.15 -11.37
C LEU A 40 2.71 -5.92 -9.98
N ILE A 41 2.48 -6.85 -9.08
CA ILE A 41 2.94 -6.76 -7.69
C ILE A 41 4.29 -7.46 -7.55
N PRO A 42 5.33 -6.80 -7.01
CA PRO A 42 6.60 -7.45 -6.70
C PRO A 42 6.40 -8.61 -5.72
N LYS A 43 7.05 -9.74 -5.97
CA LYS A 43 7.02 -10.89 -5.06
C LYS A 43 7.44 -10.50 -3.63
N GLU A 44 8.50 -9.68 -3.52
CA GLU A 44 9.04 -9.24 -2.23
C GLU A 44 8.04 -8.40 -1.42
N THR A 45 7.19 -7.60 -2.08
CA THR A 45 6.07 -6.88 -1.44
C THR A 45 5.16 -7.84 -0.68
N LEU A 46 4.77 -8.94 -1.33
CA LEU A 46 3.89 -9.95 -0.73
C LEU A 46 4.60 -10.71 0.38
N GLU A 47 5.87 -11.09 0.20
CA GLU A 47 6.65 -11.77 1.22
C GLU A 47 6.82 -10.92 2.49
N LEU A 48 7.04 -9.61 2.34
CA LEU A 48 7.22 -8.70 3.47
C LEU A 48 5.93 -8.53 4.28
N VAL A 49 4.79 -8.27 3.62
CA VAL A 49 3.51 -8.12 4.35
C VAL A 49 3.08 -9.44 5.00
N LEU A 50 3.32 -10.58 4.35
CA LEU A 50 2.97 -11.91 4.89
C LEU A 50 3.93 -12.40 6.00
N ALA A 51 5.10 -11.78 6.15
CA ALA A 51 6.00 -12.06 7.26
C ALA A 51 5.51 -11.46 8.59
N GLU A 52 4.50 -10.59 8.56
CA GLU A 52 3.87 -10.03 9.74
C GLU A 52 2.92 -11.04 10.40
N ASN A 53 2.63 -10.85 11.69
CA ASN A 53 1.65 -11.67 12.40
C ASN A 53 0.24 -11.14 12.13
N ILE A 54 -0.34 -11.58 11.00
CA ILE A 54 -1.59 -11.05 10.44
C ILE A 54 -2.54 -12.19 10.06
N ASP A 55 -3.84 -11.90 10.06
CA ASP A 55 -4.89 -12.85 9.65
C ASP A 55 -5.24 -12.70 8.16
N ALA A 56 -5.12 -11.50 7.61
CA ALA A 56 -5.39 -11.19 6.22
C ALA A 56 -4.58 -9.98 5.73
N VAL A 57 -4.59 -9.74 4.42
CA VAL A 57 -4.00 -8.54 3.80
C VAL A 57 -5.12 -7.73 3.18
N ARG A 58 -5.14 -6.42 3.46
CA ARG A 58 -6.00 -5.44 2.79
C ARG A 58 -5.21 -4.72 1.71
N ALA A 59 -5.81 -4.62 0.52
CA ALA A 59 -5.29 -3.83 -0.57
C ALA A 59 -6.04 -2.49 -0.66
N TYR A 60 -5.29 -1.39 -0.62
CA TYR A 60 -5.77 -0.03 -0.85
C TYR A 60 -5.36 0.44 -2.25
N ILE A 61 -6.13 1.37 -2.81
CA ILE A 61 -5.81 2.02 -4.08
C ILE A 61 -5.38 3.47 -3.79
N GLY A 62 -4.27 3.89 -4.39
CA GLY A 62 -3.75 5.25 -4.26
C GLY A 62 -3.34 5.84 -5.60
N ILE A 63 -3.08 7.16 -5.61
CA ILE A 63 -2.40 7.85 -6.71
C ILE A 63 -1.05 8.34 -6.19
N ASN A 64 0.04 7.79 -6.71
CA ASN A 64 1.41 8.14 -6.30
C ASN A 64 1.80 9.57 -6.76
N ASP A 65 3.00 10.02 -6.40
CA ASP A 65 3.48 11.36 -6.75
C ASP A 65 3.75 11.55 -8.26
N LEU A 66 3.81 10.47 -9.03
CA LEU A 66 3.89 10.47 -10.49
C LEU A 66 2.50 10.51 -11.15
N GLY A 67 1.42 10.52 -10.38
CA GLY A 67 0.05 10.50 -10.88
C GLY A 67 -0.43 9.12 -11.32
N GLU A 68 0.32 8.06 -10.99
CA GLU A 68 0.00 6.69 -11.35
C GLU A 68 -0.88 6.04 -10.29
N GLN A 69 -1.86 5.24 -10.73
CA GLN A 69 -2.67 4.43 -9.83
C GLN A 69 -1.86 3.21 -9.39
N ILE A 70 -1.80 2.98 -8.08
CA ILE A 70 -1.02 1.92 -7.44
C ILE A 70 -1.89 1.11 -6.46
N LEU A 71 -1.44 -0.11 -6.13
CA LEU A 71 -1.96 -0.88 -5.01
C LEU A 71 -1.01 -0.77 -3.82
N MET A 72 -1.58 -0.64 -2.63
CA MET A 72 -0.84 -0.60 -1.38
C MET A 72 -1.34 -1.72 -0.47
N PHE A 73 -0.43 -2.47 0.16
CA PHE A 73 -0.76 -3.63 0.99
C PHE A 73 -0.51 -3.36 2.47
N VAL A 74 -1.51 -3.72 3.28
CA VAL A 74 -1.50 -3.57 4.75
C VAL A 74 -1.96 -4.88 5.37
N GLY A 75 -1.22 -5.36 6.37
CA GLY A 75 -1.63 -6.51 7.16
C GLY A 75 -2.83 -6.21 8.04
N THR A 76 -3.70 -7.18 8.32
CA THR A 76 -4.86 -6.98 9.19
C THR A 76 -5.04 -8.12 10.18
N VAL A 77 -5.61 -7.81 11.34
CA VAL A 77 -5.96 -8.77 12.39
C VAL A 77 -7.43 -8.62 12.74
N LEU A 78 -8.13 -9.75 12.96
CA LEU A 78 -9.52 -9.75 13.36
C LEU A 78 -9.66 -9.28 14.82
N ASN A 79 -10.32 -8.16 15.04
CA ASN A 79 -10.75 -7.78 16.38
C ASN A 79 -11.99 -8.61 16.76
N GLU A 80 -11.79 -9.66 17.56
CA GLU A 80 -12.87 -10.58 17.97
C GLU A 80 -14.06 -9.90 18.68
N LYS A 81 -13.84 -8.73 19.31
CA LYS A 81 -14.90 -8.01 20.03
C LYS A 81 -15.83 -7.25 19.09
N THR A 82 -15.29 -6.69 18.02
CA THR A 82 -16.04 -5.89 17.04
C THR A 82 -16.42 -6.71 15.82
N GLY A 83 -15.74 -7.82 15.57
CA GLY A 83 -15.87 -8.65 14.36
C GLY A 83 -15.29 -8.01 13.10
N ILE A 84 -14.46 -6.97 13.25
CA ILE A 84 -13.90 -6.18 12.15
C ILE A 84 -12.40 -6.41 12.07
N TYR A 85 -11.86 -6.50 10.85
CA TYR A 85 -10.42 -6.53 10.62
C TYR A 85 -9.82 -5.13 10.79
N GLU A 86 -8.86 -5.01 11.71
CA GLU A 86 -8.11 -3.79 11.98
C GLU A 86 -6.76 -3.84 11.28
N ASP A 87 -6.31 -2.69 10.78
CA ASP A 87 -5.04 -2.56 10.08
C ASP A 87 -3.87 -2.62 11.07
N VAL A 88 -2.85 -3.39 10.71
CA VAL A 88 -1.60 -3.51 11.43
C VAL A 88 -0.50 -2.93 10.57
N PHE A 89 0.31 -2.06 11.16
CA PHE A 89 1.43 -1.43 10.47
C PHE A 89 2.73 -1.94 11.06
N ALA A 90 3.58 -2.51 10.21
CA ALA A 90 4.95 -2.82 10.59
C ALA A 90 5.68 -1.54 11.00
N LYS A 91 6.45 -1.67 12.08
CA LYS A 91 7.40 -0.67 12.52
C LYS A 91 8.75 -0.98 11.87
N GLY A 92 9.22 -0.11 10.99
CA GLY A 92 10.49 -0.32 10.33
C GLY A 92 11.25 0.97 10.07
N ASP A 93 12.53 0.80 9.77
CA ASP A 93 13.41 1.88 9.40
C ASP A 93 13.23 2.20 7.91
N ILE A 94 12.92 3.47 7.61
CA ILE A 94 12.71 3.98 6.26
C ILE A 94 13.83 4.95 5.92
N GLY A 95 15.07 4.66 6.33
CA GLY A 95 16.33 5.10 5.71
C GLY A 95 16.61 6.61 5.62
N TYR A 96 15.80 7.49 6.21
CA TYR A 96 15.99 8.94 6.15
C TYR A 96 16.06 9.64 7.51
N ASP A 97 15.72 8.95 8.58
CA ASP A 97 15.85 9.40 9.96
C ASP A 97 15.72 8.14 10.84
N ASN A 98 16.49 8.01 11.92
CA ASN A 98 16.46 6.84 12.83
C ASN A 98 15.13 6.74 13.64
N SER A 99 14.03 7.29 13.12
CA SER A 99 12.70 7.19 13.70
C SER A 99 12.01 5.92 13.20
N ILE A 100 11.56 5.10 14.15
CA ILE A 100 10.71 3.94 13.87
C ILE A 100 9.35 4.47 13.41
N GLN A 101 8.98 4.20 12.16
CA GLN A 101 7.73 4.67 11.56
C GLN A 101 6.86 3.49 11.10
N GLU A 102 5.55 3.75 10.99
CA GLU A 102 4.58 2.81 10.46
C GLU A 102 4.70 2.72 8.93
N ILE A 103 4.76 1.50 8.43
CA ILE A 103 5.04 1.19 7.02
C ILE A 103 3.82 0.56 6.35
N VAL A 104 3.65 0.92 5.08
CA VAL A 104 2.75 0.27 4.12
C VAL A 104 3.61 -0.24 2.96
N TYR A 105 3.20 -1.30 2.27
CA TYR A 105 3.96 -1.86 1.15
C TYR A 105 3.39 -1.45 -0.20
N ASP A 106 4.27 -1.02 -1.10
CA ASP A 106 3.92 -0.62 -2.47
C ASP A 106 3.90 -1.84 -3.41
N GLY A 107 2.97 -1.83 -4.38
CA GLY A 107 2.56 -2.97 -5.16
C GLY A 107 2.39 -2.74 -6.65
#